data_AF-A0A932KW73-F1
#
_entry.id   AF-A0A932KW73-F1
#
_cell.length_a   1.000
_cell.length_b   1.000
_cell.length_c   1.000
_cell.angle_alpha   90.00
_cell.angle_beta   90.00
_cell.angle_gamma   90.00
#
_symmetry.space_group_name_H-M   'P 1'
#
loop_
_entity.id
_entity.type
_entity.pdbx_description
1 polymer ?
#
loop_
_entity_poly.entity_id
_entity_poly.type
_entity_poly.pdbx_seq_one_letter_code
_entity_poly.pdbx_strand_id
1 'polypeptide(L)'
;MVQRHRVSHHSQARPAISANSCRLYLITPPRIDNAFEWVKTLEATLDAGDVACLQIRLKGLADDDLARMVDVLRPPAQRRGVAVLLNDRPDLAFETGCDGVHVGQQDGGYAAARKAVG
;
A
#
# COMPACT_ATOMS: atom_id res chain seq x y z
N MET A 1 -7.84 -52.88 -3.40
CA MET A 1 -7.08 -51.78 -4.01
C MET A 1 -7.77 -50.46 -3.68
N VAL A 2 -7.44 -49.79 -2.57
CA VAL A 2 -7.59 -48.33 -2.39
C VAL A 2 -6.57 -47.88 -1.33
N GLN A 3 -5.41 -47.40 -1.78
CA GLN A 3 -4.40 -46.79 -0.92
C GLN A 3 -4.76 -45.31 -0.73
N ARG A 4 -5.15 -44.92 0.49
CA ARG A 4 -5.39 -43.51 0.84
C ARG A 4 -4.04 -42.78 0.80
N HIS A 5 -3.83 -41.96 -0.23
CA HIS A 5 -2.71 -41.03 -0.30
C HIS A 5 -2.92 -39.90 0.71
N ARG A 6 -2.12 -39.91 1.78
CA ARG A 6 -2.01 -38.80 2.72
C ARG A 6 -1.14 -37.74 2.06
N VAL A 7 -1.75 -36.64 1.63
CA VAL A 7 -1.02 -35.48 1.10
C VAL A 7 -0.38 -34.77 2.29
N SER A 8 0.93 -34.93 2.41
CA SER A 8 1.75 -34.25 3.42
C SER A 8 1.93 -32.79 3.01
N HIS A 9 1.18 -31.88 3.63
CA HIS A 9 1.41 -30.44 3.53
C HIS A 9 2.84 -30.10 3.99
N HIS A 10 3.73 -29.85 3.03
CA HIS A 10 5.04 -29.28 3.29
C HIS A 10 4.86 -27.77 3.51
N SER A 11 4.81 -27.36 4.78
CA SER A 11 5.02 -25.97 5.17
C SER A 11 6.47 -25.62 4.91
N GLN A 12 6.77 -25.06 3.73
CA GLN A 12 8.11 -24.54 3.46
C GLN A 12 8.37 -23.34 4.38
N ALA A 13 9.41 -23.45 5.20
CA ALA A 13 9.87 -22.35 6.05
C ALA A 13 10.35 -21.19 5.18
N ARG A 14 9.88 -19.98 5.48
CA ARG A 14 10.23 -18.75 4.75
C ARG A 14 11.75 -18.53 4.83
N PRO A 15 12.45 -18.28 3.70
CA PRO A 15 13.87 -17.96 3.75
C PRO A 15 14.09 -16.71 4.61
N ALA A 16 15.09 -16.78 5.49
CA ALA A 16 15.45 -15.68 6.36
C ALA A 16 15.89 -14.49 5.50
N ILE A 17 15.14 -13.39 5.59
CA ILE A 17 15.46 -12.14 4.93
C ILE A 17 16.75 -11.59 5.57
N SER A 18 17.81 -11.48 4.77
CA SER A 18 19.12 -10.94 5.19
C SER A 18 18.95 -9.52 5.76
N ALA A 19 19.70 -9.17 6.81
CA ALA A 19 19.67 -7.83 7.42
C ALA A 19 20.03 -6.67 6.48
N ASN A 20 20.45 -6.97 5.24
CA ASN A 20 20.74 -6.03 4.15
C ASN A 20 19.79 -6.17 2.94
N SER A 21 18.61 -6.79 3.10
CA SER A 21 17.64 -6.89 2.00
C SER A 21 16.93 -5.56 1.76
N CYS A 22 16.88 -5.12 0.50
CA CYS A 22 15.97 -4.06 0.09
C CYS A 22 14.52 -4.45 0.42
N ARG A 23 13.79 -3.55 1.09
CA ARG A 23 12.35 -3.68 1.34
C ARG A 23 11.57 -3.22 0.11
N LEU A 24 10.35 -3.74 -0.05
CA LEU A 24 9.51 -3.43 -1.21
C LEU A 24 8.83 -2.06 -1.07
N TYR A 25 8.83 -1.30 -2.15
CA TYR A 25 8.03 -0.08 -2.34
C TYR A 25 6.95 -0.38 -3.37
N LEU A 26 5.69 -0.46 -2.93
CA LEU A 26 4.56 -0.79 -3.79
C LEU A 26 3.87 0.48 -4.28
N ILE A 27 3.39 0.45 -5.52
CA ILE A 27 2.57 1.51 -6.11
C ILE A 27 1.27 0.87 -6.59
N THR A 28 0.12 1.46 -6.25
CA THR A 28 -1.16 0.96 -6.76
C THR A 28 -1.22 1.03 -8.29
N PRO A 29 -1.99 0.16 -8.96
CA PRO A 29 -2.37 0.42 -10.35
C PRO A 29 -3.06 1.80 -10.45
N PRO A 30 -3.06 2.43 -11.65
CA PRO A 30 -3.61 3.78 -11.82
C PRO A 30 -5.14 3.85 -11.64
N ARG A 31 -5.82 2.71 -11.66
CA ARG A 31 -7.26 2.55 -11.44
C ARG A 31 -7.51 1.29 -10.62
N ILE A 32 -8.46 1.39 -9.69
CA ILE A 32 -9.04 0.29 -8.94
C ILE A 32 -10.55 0.52 -8.98
N ASP A 33 -11.30 -0.43 -9.52
CA ASP A 33 -12.75 -0.25 -9.74
C ASP A 33 -13.55 -0.40 -8.44
N ASN A 34 -13.14 -1.33 -7.56
CA ASN A 34 -13.77 -1.56 -6.27
C ASN A 34 -12.72 -1.79 -5.17
N ALA A 35 -12.58 -0.81 -4.27
CA ALA A 35 -11.62 -0.89 -3.17
C ALA A 35 -11.88 -2.07 -2.23
N PHE A 36 -13.14 -2.34 -1.90
CA PHE A 36 -13.50 -3.39 -0.93
C PHE A 36 -13.23 -4.80 -1.43
N GLU A 37 -13.23 -5.00 -2.75
CA GLU A 37 -12.82 -6.27 -3.35
C GLU A 37 -11.30 -6.33 -3.48
N TRP A 38 -10.68 -5.25 -3.96
CA TRP A 38 -9.25 -5.21 -4.22
C TRP A 38 -8.40 -5.24 -2.95
N VAL A 39 -8.92 -4.77 -1.81
CA VAL A 39 -8.21 -4.77 -0.53
C VAL A 39 -7.73 -6.16 -0.11
N LYS A 40 -8.43 -7.23 -0.50
CA LYS A 40 -8.01 -8.61 -0.24
C LYS A 40 -6.70 -8.95 -0.95
N THR A 41 -6.54 -8.48 -2.20
CA THR A 41 -5.31 -8.62 -2.98
C THR A 41 -4.18 -7.81 -2.36
N LEU A 42 -4.48 -6.59 -1.87
CA LEU A 42 -3.50 -5.78 -1.16
C LEU A 42 -3.02 -6.49 0.10
N GLU A 43 -3.94 -6.99 0.94
CA GLU A 43 -3.60 -7.71 2.16
C GLU A 43 -2.73 -8.94 1.89
N ALA A 44 -3.11 -9.78 0.93
CA ALA A 44 -2.32 -10.94 0.53
C ALA A 44 -0.91 -10.54 0.04
N THR A 45 -0.80 -9.41 -0.68
CA THR A 45 0.48 -8.89 -1.16
C THR A 45 1.36 -8.40 -0.02
N LEU A 46 0.77 -7.65 0.93
CA LEU A 46 1.46 -7.15 2.13
C LEU A 46 1.91 -8.30 3.04
N ASP A 47 1.17 -9.41 3.09
CA ASP A 47 1.51 -10.58 3.90
C ASP A 47 2.62 -11.46 3.25
N ALA A 48 2.76 -11.38 1.93
CA ALA A 48 3.70 -12.22 1.17
C ALA A 48 5.17 -11.74 1.23
N GLY A 49 5.42 -10.46 1.50
CA GLY A 49 6.76 -9.87 1.44
C GLY A 49 7.03 -8.82 2.51
N ASP A 50 8.30 -8.43 2.67
CA ASP A 50 8.68 -7.29 3.52
C ASP A 50 8.50 -5.99 2.74
N VAL A 51 7.38 -5.31 3.00
CA VAL A 51 7.00 -4.05 2.36
C VAL A 51 7.33 -2.90 3.31
N ALA A 52 8.07 -1.91 2.82
CA ALA A 52 8.34 -0.68 3.57
C ALA A 52 7.26 0.37 3.37
N CYS A 53 6.73 0.47 2.14
CA CYS A 53 5.86 1.56 1.77
C CYS A 53 4.84 1.14 0.70
N LEU A 54 3.64 1.70 0.79
CA LEU A 54 2.59 1.71 -0.23
C LEU A 54 2.35 3.14 -0.70
N GLN A 55 2.52 3.40 -1.99
CA GLN A 55 2.11 4.64 -2.64
C GLN A 55 0.75 4.46 -3.30
N ILE A 56 -0.26 5.19 -2.83
CA ILE A 56 -1.57 5.28 -3.46
C ILE A 56 -1.48 6.30 -4.60
N ARG A 57 -1.57 5.79 -5.83
CA ARG A 57 -1.49 6.57 -7.06
C ARG A 57 -2.64 6.22 -7.99
N LEU A 58 -3.79 6.79 -7.70
CA LEU A 58 -5.02 6.65 -8.49
C LEU A 58 -5.23 7.91 -9.34
N LYS A 59 -5.63 7.74 -10.59
CA LYS A 59 -5.81 8.84 -11.54
C LYS A 59 -7.28 9.06 -11.87
N GLY A 60 -7.67 10.32 -12.03
CA GLY A 60 -8.99 10.70 -12.54
C GLY A 60 -10.13 10.45 -11.56
N LEU A 61 -9.84 10.42 -10.25
CA LEU A 61 -10.85 10.39 -9.20
C LEU A 61 -11.11 11.81 -8.68
N ALA A 62 -12.35 12.09 -8.30
CA ALA A 62 -12.67 13.25 -7.49
C ALA A 62 -12.14 13.07 -6.05
N ASP A 63 -12.01 14.16 -5.31
CA ASP A 63 -11.41 14.18 -3.98
C ASP A 63 -12.13 13.24 -3.00
N ASP A 64 -13.46 13.28 -2.97
CA ASP A 64 -14.27 12.40 -2.12
C ASP A 64 -14.11 10.92 -2.48
N ASP A 65 -13.97 10.61 -3.78
CA ASP A 65 -13.75 9.24 -4.23
C ASP A 65 -12.34 8.78 -3.83
N LEU A 66 -11.34 9.63 -4.01
CA LEU A 66 -9.97 9.34 -3.60
C LEU A 66 -9.86 9.15 -2.09
N ALA A 67 -10.50 10.00 -1.29
CA ALA A 67 -10.53 9.86 0.17
C ALA A 67 -11.15 8.52 0.59
N ARG A 68 -12.30 8.13 -0.01
CA ARG A 68 -12.92 6.81 0.21
C ARG A 68 -12.01 5.65 -0.19
N MET A 69 -11.27 5.78 -1.28
CA MET A 69 -10.27 4.78 -1.67
C MET A 69 -9.16 4.67 -0.61
N VAL A 70 -8.63 5.80 -0.14
CA VAL A 70 -7.58 5.83 0.88
C VAL A 70 -8.06 5.20 2.19
N ASP A 71 -9.28 5.50 2.63
CA ASP A 71 -9.86 4.94 3.87
C ASP A 71 -9.95 3.41 3.85
N VAL A 72 -10.10 2.81 2.68
CA VAL A 72 -10.11 1.34 2.53
C VAL A 72 -8.70 0.77 2.45
N LEU A 73 -7.79 1.42 1.71
CA LEU A 73 -6.46 0.87 1.40
C LEU A 73 -5.40 1.16 2.48
N ARG A 74 -5.51 2.29 3.17
CA ARG A 74 -4.52 2.74 4.17
C ARG A 74 -4.50 1.83 5.41
N PRO A 75 -5.63 1.52 6.09
CA PRO A 75 -5.57 0.81 7.36
C PRO A 75 -4.91 -0.58 7.28
N PRO A 76 -5.15 -1.42 6.26
CA PRO A 76 -4.46 -2.70 6.12
C PRO A 76 -2.94 -2.59 6.01
N ALA A 77 -2.43 -1.53 5.37
CA ALA A 77 -1.00 -1.27 5.25
C ALA A 77 -0.40 -0.76 6.57
N GLN A 78 -1.00 0.27 7.17
CA GLN A 78 -0.50 0.86 8.41
C GLN A 78 -0.51 -0.13 9.59
N ARG A 79 -1.53 -1.01 9.68
CA ARG A 79 -1.58 -2.09 10.69
C ARG A 79 -0.38 -3.04 10.61
N ARG A 80 0.29 -3.11 9.46
CA ARG A 80 1.47 -3.96 9.21
C ARG A 80 2.79 -3.17 9.33
N GLY A 81 2.75 -1.92 9.78
CA GLY A 81 3.92 -1.05 9.85
C GLY A 81 4.44 -0.61 8.47
N VAL A 82 3.58 -0.65 7.45
CA VAL A 82 3.87 -0.16 6.10
C VAL A 82 3.46 1.30 6.01
N ALA A 83 4.39 2.18 5.64
CA ALA A 83 4.08 3.60 5.42
C ALA A 83 3.16 3.76 4.22
N VAL A 84 2.16 4.63 4.32
CA VAL A 84 1.21 4.93 3.25
C VAL A 84 1.42 6.35 2.78
N LEU A 85 1.78 6.49 1.50
CA LEU A 85 1.98 7.79 0.85
C LEU A 85 0.90 8.04 -0.19
N LEU A 86 0.29 9.21 -0.17
CA LEU A 86 -0.63 9.64 -1.23
C LEU A 86 0.14 10.44 -2.29
N ASN A 87 -0.10 10.15 -3.56
CA ASN A 87 0.58 10.83 -4.66
C ASN A 87 -0.06 12.20 -4.95
N ASP A 88 0.76 13.25 -5.03
CA ASP A 88 0.47 14.64 -5.47
C ASP A 88 -0.66 15.38 -4.73
N ARG A 89 -1.18 14.83 -3.63
CA ARG A 89 -2.29 15.41 -2.84
C ARG A 89 -1.94 15.54 -1.35
N PRO A 90 -1.16 16.57 -0.97
CA PRO A 90 -0.72 16.74 0.41
C PRO A 90 -1.86 17.08 1.39
N ASP A 91 -2.86 17.81 0.90
CA ASP A 91 -4.11 18.13 1.59
C ASP A 91 -4.87 16.85 1.98
N LEU A 92 -5.18 16.00 1.00
CA LEU A 92 -5.89 14.75 1.26
C LEU A 92 -5.03 13.75 2.05
N ALA A 93 -3.71 13.75 1.85
CA ALA A 93 -2.81 12.89 2.62
C ALA A 93 -2.93 13.18 4.12
N PHE A 94 -2.95 14.46 4.49
CA PHE A 94 -3.12 14.89 5.88
C PHE A 94 -4.52 14.52 6.40
N GLU A 95 -5.57 14.85 5.66
CA GLU A 95 -6.97 14.63 6.08
C GLU A 95 -7.31 13.15 6.27
N THR A 96 -6.79 12.27 5.41
CA THR A 96 -7.05 10.82 5.44
C THR A 96 -6.11 10.04 6.37
N GLY A 97 -5.13 10.72 6.98
CA GLY A 97 -4.17 10.11 7.91
C GLY A 97 -3.09 9.26 7.25
N CYS A 98 -2.72 9.58 6.01
CA CYS A 98 -1.52 9.01 5.38
C CYS A 98 -0.25 9.45 6.11
N ASP A 99 0.80 8.64 6.02
CA ASP A 99 2.10 8.91 6.66
C ASP A 99 2.92 9.97 5.89
N GLY A 100 2.49 10.30 4.67
CA GLY A 100 3.08 11.38 3.90
C GLY A 100 2.51 11.50 2.49
N VAL A 101 3.18 12.33 1.71
CA VAL A 101 2.84 12.62 0.32
C VAL A 101 4.05 12.33 -0.56
N HIS A 102 3.82 11.71 -1.72
CA HIS A 102 4.82 11.65 -2.78
C HIS A 102 4.57 12.83 -3.73
N VAL A 103 5.57 13.68 -3.92
CA VAL A 103 5.49 14.88 -4.78
C VAL A 103 6.44 14.69 -5.95
N GLY A 104 5.91 14.69 -7.18
CA GLY A 104 6.71 14.66 -8.40
C GLY A 104 7.50 15.96 -8.62
N GLN A 105 8.54 15.91 -9.46
CA GLN A 105 9.37 17.09 -9.80
C GLN A 105 8.61 18.24 -10.49
N GLN A 106 7.39 18.00 -10.98
CA GLN A 106 6.57 18.98 -11.69
C GLN A 106 5.42 19.51 -10.83
N ASP A 107 5.22 18.96 -9.64
CA ASP A 107 4.10 19.26 -8.77
C ASP A 107 4.51 20.31 -7.73
N GLY A 108 3.57 21.17 -7.33
CA GLY A 108 3.80 22.41 -6.58
C GLY A 108 4.91 22.35 -5.51
N GLY A 109 5.75 23.38 -5.49
CA GLY A 109 7.06 23.35 -4.83
C GLY A 109 7.06 22.77 -3.43
N TYR A 110 8.07 21.92 -3.15
CA TYR A 110 8.31 21.17 -1.90
C TYR A 110 7.93 21.89 -0.58
N ALA A 111 8.05 23.22 -0.53
CA ALA A 111 7.66 24.05 0.59
C ALA A 111 6.16 23.97 0.94
N ALA A 112 5.27 23.89 -0.05
CA ALA A 112 3.83 23.77 0.16
C ALA A 112 3.47 22.40 0.74
N ALA A 113 4.07 21.33 0.20
CA ALA A 113 3.90 19.98 0.72
C ALA A 113 4.35 19.87 2.18
N ARG A 114 5.54 20.38 2.52
CA ARG A 114 6.05 20.38 3.90
C ARG A 114 5.12 21.12 4.87
N LYS A 115 4.57 22.27 4.47
CA LYS A 115 3.65 23.03 5.30
C LYS A 115 2.33 22.29 5.57
N ALA A 116 1.86 21.47 4.63
CA ALA A 116 0.60 20.74 4.73
C ALA A 116 0.69 19.48 5.59
N VAL A 117 1.83 18.79 5.59
CA VAL A 117 2.00 17.50 6.31
C VAL A 117 2.85 17.58 7.60
N GLY A 118 3.53 18.71 7.85
CA GLY A 118 4.36 18.96 9.05
C GLY A 118 5.87 18.99 8.80
#